data_AF-A0A522CY19-F1
#
_entry.id   AF-A0A522CY19-F1
#
_cell.length_a   1.000
_cell.length_b   1.000
_cell.length_c   1.000
_cell.angle_alpha   90.00
_cell.angle_beta   90.00
_cell.angle_gamma   90.00
#
_symmetry.space_group_name_H-M   'P 1'
#
loop_
_entity.id
_entity.type
_entity.pdbx_description
1 polymer ?
#
loop_
_entity_poly.entity_id
_entity_poly.type
_entity_poly.pdbx_seq_one_letter_code
_entity_poly.pdbx_strand_id
1 'polypeptide(L)'
;MNRKPPTEVLRQLRDEVNFGCPIPNCGNPYLTWHHFDPPWHIKQQHDPSGMIALCRDHHDKADSGIYTIDQLHEFKRSAINNNTNIKSKFEWLRRDIFTMIGSNIYFNTPLIFEYNNNPIIWYNRSDNGYMLLNMGLQTIVWNPETGLIHLNETELRF
;
A
#
# COMPACT_ATOMS: atom_id res chain seq x y z
N MET A 1 -12.17 20.93 -14.64
CA MET A 1 -12.29 20.32 -13.29
C MET A 1 -10.90 19.93 -12.79
N ASN A 2 -10.71 19.79 -11.47
CA ASN A 2 -9.47 19.23 -10.92
C ASN A 2 -9.38 17.74 -11.28
N ARG A 3 -8.25 17.25 -11.81
CA ARG A 3 -8.05 15.83 -12.16
C ARG A 3 -7.88 14.95 -10.92
N LYS A 4 -7.62 15.55 -9.75
CA LYS A 4 -7.53 14.85 -8.47
C LYS A 4 -8.93 14.47 -7.95
N PRO A 5 -9.24 13.17 -7.77
CA PRO A 5 -10.51 12.74 -7.22
C PRO A 5 -10.68 13.18 -5.76
N PRO A 6 -11.92 13.38 -5.30
CA PRO A 6 -12.23 13.60 -3.89
C PRO A 6 -11.70 12.46 -3.01
N THR A 7 -11.42 12.75 -1.74
CA THR A 7 -10.87 11.77 -0.78
C THR A 7 -11.74 10.52 -0.66
N GLU A 8 -13.07 10.66 -0.73
CA GLU A 8 -13.98 9.52 -0.63
C GLU A 8 -13.82 8.55 -1.81
N VAL A 9 -13.72 9.09 -3.04
CA VAL A 9 -13.44 8.28 -4.24
C VAL A 9 -12.09 7.59 -4.12
N LEU A 10 -11.06 8.31 -3.65
CA LEU A 10 -9.74 7.72 -3.43
C LEU A 10 -9.73 6.62 -2.36
N ARG A 11 -10.60 6.71 -1.35
CA ARG A 11 -10.76 5.68 -0.31
C ARG A 11 -11.42 4.45 -0.90
N GLN A 12 -12.53 4.62 -1.61
CA GLN A 12 -13.24 3.55 -2.30
C GLN A 12 -12.32 2.80 -3.27
N LEU A 13 -11.58 3.52 -4.12
CA LEU A 13 -10.68 2.89 -5.10
C LEU A 13 -9.57 2.03 -4.45
N ARG A 14 -9.09 2.43 -3.26
CA ARG A 14 -8.09 1.66 -2.51
C ARG A 14 -8.70 0.40 -1.90
N ASP A 15 -9.89 0.53 -1.34
CA ASP A 15 -10.63 -0.59 -0.74
C ASP A 15 -10.97 -1.66 -1.79
N GLU A 16 -11.46 -1.24 -2.96
CA GLU A 16 -11.79 -2.10 -4.10
C GLU A 16 -10.60 -2.95 -4.59
N VAL A 17 -9.37 -2.45 -4.44
CA VAL A 17 -8.15 -3.19 -4.83
C VAL A 17 -7.43 -3.85 -3.64
N ASN A 18 -8.07 -3.92 -2.48
CA ASN A 18 -7.48 -4.43 -1.24
C ASN A 18 -6.13 -3.75 -0.90
N PHE A 19 -6.06 -2.42 -1.04
CA PHE A 19 -4.92 -1.58 -0.68
C PHE A 19 -3.57 -1.88 -1.37
N GLY A 20 -3.58 -2.63 -2.48
CA GLY A 20 -2.39 -2.88 -3.28
C GLY A 20 -2.73 -3.03 -4.75
N CYS A 21 -1.70 -2.98 -5.59
CA CYS A 21 -1.89 -2.94 -7.04
C CYS A 21 -2.52 -4.27 -7.51
N PRO A 22 -3.69 -4.24 -8.18
CA PRO A 22 -4.48 -5.43 -8.52
C PRO A 22 -3.91 -6.24 -9.70
N ILE A 23 -2.83 -5.77 -10.32
CA ILE A 23 -2.14 -6.50 -11.39
C ILE A 23 -1.56 -7.79 -10.80
N PRO A 24 -1.76 -8.95 -11.46
CA PRO A 24 -1.24 -10.23 -10.97
C PRO A 24 0.24 -10.17 -10.62
N ASN A 25 0.60 -10.70 -9.44
CA ASN A 25 1.96 -10.72 -8.89
C ASN A 25 2.59 -9.33 -8.63
N CYS A 26 1.79 -8.26 -8.49
CA CYS A 26 2.31 -6.93 -8.14
C CYS A 26 2.13 -6.60 -6.65
N GLY A 27 0.90 -6.34 -6.19
CA GLY A 27 0.60 -6.05 -4.79
C GLY A 27 1.26 -4.79 -4.19
N ASN A 28 1.80 -3.90 -5.02
CA ASN A 28 2.46 -2.68 -4.53
C ASN A 28 1.43 -1.71 -3.89
N PRO A 29 1.61 -1.29 -2.61
CA PRO A 29 0.68 -0.42 -1.89
C PRO A 29 0.80 1.07 -2.23
N TYR A 30 1.82 1.48 -3.00
CA TYR A 30 2.01 2.87 -3.41
C TYR A 30 1.12 3.22 -4.60
N LEU A 31 -0.17 3.36 -4.30
CA LEU A 31 -1.25 3.50 -5.27
C LEU A 31 -1.49 4.95 -5.73
N THR A 32 -1.79 5.05 -7.02
CA THR A 32 -2.33 6.20 -7.76
C THR A 32 -3.69 5.81 -8.34
N TRP A 33 -4.33 6.67 -9.15
CA TRP A 33 -5.64 6.39 -9.76
C TRP A 33 -5.58 6.55 -11.29
N HIS A 34 -6.32 5.70 -11.99
CA HIS A 34 -6.47 5.74 -13.44
C HIS A 34 -7.96 5.83 -13.82
N HIS A 35 -8.28 6.69 -14.79
CA HIS A 35 -9.62 6.78 -15.41
C HIS A 35 -9.60 6.04 -16.73
N PHE A 36 -10.42 5.01 -16.89
CA PHE A 36 -10.38 4.15 -18.08
C PHE A 36 -11.73 3.96 -18.78
N ASP A 37 -12.86 4.15 -18.10
CA ASP A 37 -14.18 3.89 -18.67
C ASP A 37 -15.26 4.90 -18.21
N PRO A 38 -15.39 6.07 -18.86
CA PRO A 38 -14.55 6.56 -19.94
C PRO A 38 -13.25 7.18 -19.43
N PRO A 39 -12.22 7.31 -20.29
CA PRO A 39 -10.99 8.00 -19.93
C PRO A 39 -11.22 9.50 -19.71
N TRP A 40 -10.34 10.12 -18.91
CA TRP A 40 -10.50 11.51 -18.45
C TRP A 40 -10.69 12.54 -19.57
N HIS A 41 -10.04 12.35 -20.72
CA HIS A 41 -10.14 13.27 -21.86
C HIS A 41 -11.51 13.21 -22.57
N ILE A 42 -12.25 12.11 -22.43
CA ILE A 42 -13.61 11.96 -22.95
C ILE A 42 -14.63 12.49 -21.96
N LYS A 43 -14.48 12.16 -20.67
CA LYS A 43 -15.38 12.64 -19.61
C LYS A 43 -14.59 12.94 -18.34
N GLN A 44 -14.61 14.20 -17.93
CA GLN A 44 -13.92 14.67 -16.73
C GLN A 44 -14.75 14.41 -15.47
N GLN A 45 -15.09 13.16 -15.20
CA GLN A 45 -15.84 12.75 -14.02
C GLN A 45 -15.05 11.80 -13.13
N HIS A 46 -15.34 11.78 -11.83
CA HIS A 46 -14.73 10.86 -10.86
C HIS A 46 -15.73 9.76 -10.50
N ASP A 47 -16.06 8.92 -11.47
CA ASP A 47 -16.93 7.76 -11.27
C ASP A 47 -16.06 6.54 -10.91
N PRO A 48 -16.14 6.01 -9.68
CA PRO A 48 -15.34 4.86 -9.26
C PRO A 48 -15.52 3.65 -10.18
N SER A 49 -16.70 3.44 -10.78
CA SER A 49 -16.93 2.28 -11.66
C SER A 49 -16.03 2.30 -12.91
N GLY A 50 -15.68 3.50 -13.40
CA GLY A 50 -14.77 3.73 -14.53
C GLY A 50 -13.33 4.03 -14.14
N MET A 51 -12.96 3.73 -12.90
CA MET A 51 -11.66 4.08 -12.32
C MET A 51 -11.05 2.91 -11.57
N ILE A 52 -9.73 2.89 -11.47
CA ILE A 52 -8.99 1.84 -10.75
C ILE A 52 -7.77 2.43 -10.04
N ALA A 53 -7.44 1.89 -8.87
CA ALA A 53 -6.20 2.21 -8.20
C ALA A 53 -5.07 1.29 -8.69
N LEU A 54 -3.93 1.88 -9.07
CA LEU A 54 -2.76 1.19 -9.61
C LEU A 54 -1.49 1.77 -9.01
N CYS A 55 -0.43 0.98 -8.84
CA CYS A 55 0.90 1.54 -8.58
C CYS A 55 1.38 2.39 -9.75
N ARG A 56 2.39 3.24 -9.54
CA ARG A 56 2.88 4.17 -10.57
C ARG A 56 3.23 3.49 -11.90
N ASP A 57 3.95 2.36 -11.85
CA ASP A 57 4.39 1.65 -13.05
C ASP A 57 3.21 1.11 -13.87
N HIS A 58 2.20 0.56 -13.19
CA HIS A 58 1.03 -0.02 -13.85
C HIS A 58 0.03 1.05 -14.28
N HIS A 59 -0.03 2.18 -13.57
CA HIS A 59 -0.74 3.36 -14.03
C HIS A 59 -0.18 3.86 -15.36
N ASP A 60 1.15 4.00 -15.47
CA ASP A 60 1.78 4.51 -16.69
C ASP A 60 1.61 3.53 -17.87
N LYS A 61 1.60 2.21 -17.62
CA LYS A 61 1.23 1.21 -18.64
C LYS A 61 -0.23 1.30 -19.07
N ALA A 62 -1.16 1.53 -18.13
CA ALA A 62 -2.57 1.72 -18.43
C ALA A 62 -2.80 2.99 -19.28
N ASP A 63 -2.14 4.09 -18.92
CA ASP A 63 -2.19 5.37 -19.66
C ASP A 63 -1.65 5.22 -21.09
N SER A 64 -0.64 4.37 -21.30
CA SER A 64 -0.11 3.99 -22.62
C SER A 64 -0.97 2.98 -23.40
N GLY A 65 -2.11 2.54 -22.86
CA GLY A 65 -3.02 1.62 -23.53
C GLY A 65 -2.54 0.16 -23.58
N ILE A 66 -1.60 -0.23 -22.73
CA ILE A 66 -1.14 -1.64 -22.62
C ILE A 66 -2.27 -2.56 -22.14
N TYR A 67 -3.19 -2.02 -21.33
CA TYR A 67 -4.33 -2.76 -20.80
C TYR A 67 -5.61 -2.32 -21.51
N THR A 68 -6.44 -3.28 -21.89
CA THR A 68 -7.78 -3.01 -22.41
C THR A 68 -8.73 -2.62 -21.27
N ILE A 69 -9.85 -1.97 -21.60
CA ILE A 69 -10.90 -1.63 -20.62
C ILE A 69 -11.40 -2.88 -19.89
N ASP A 70 -11.62 -3.98 -20.62
CA ASP A 70 -12.06 -5.25 -20.04
C ASP A 70 -11.03 -5.83 -19.06
N GLN A 71 -9.73 -5.73 -19.38
CA GLN A 71 -8.66 -6.15 -18.49
C GLN A 71 -8.64 -5.31 -17.21
N LEU A 72 -8.83 -4.00 -17.30
CA LEU A 72 -8.86 -3.12 -16.11
C LEU A 72 -10.07 -3.43 -15.22
N HIS A 73 -11.24 -3.66 -15.80
CA HIS A 73 -12.41 -4.16 -15.07
C HIS A 73 -12.13 -5.52 -14.40
N GLU A 74 -11.45 -6.42 -15.10
CA GLU A 74 -11.12 -7.74 -14.55
C GLU A 74 -10.10 -7.67 -13.42
N PHE A 75 -9.04 -6.86 -13.54
CA PHE A 75 -8.08 -6.64 -12.46
C PHE A 75 -8.77 -6.09 -11.22
N LYS A 76 -9.70 -5.14 -11.39
CA LYS A 76 -10.49 -4.59 -10.30
C LYS A 76 -11.33 -5.66 -9.60
N ARG A 77 -12.03 -6.51 -10.35
CA ARG A 77 -12.85 -7.60 -9.78
C ARG A 77 -12.02 -8.69 -9.09
N SER A 78 -10.87 -9.03 -9.67
CA SER A 78 -9.99 -10.10 -9.17
C SER A 78 -9.00 -9.63 -8.11
N ALA A 79 -9.04 -8.36 -7.71
CA ALA A 79 -8.04 -7.74 -6.84
C ALA A 79 -7.85 -8.46 -5.50
N ILE A 80 -8.94 -8.88 -4.85
CA ILE A 80 -8.89 -9.62 -3.57
C ILE A 80 -8.04 -10.89 -3.70
N ASN A 81 -8.18 -11.61 -4.81
CA ASN A 81 -7.44 -12.84 -5.07
C ASN A 81 -6.01 -12.58 -5.55
N ASN A 82 -5.79 -11.51 -6.32
CA ASN A 82 -4.48 -11.16 -6.86
C ASN A 82 -3.56 -10.53 -5.80
N ASN A 83 -4.14 -9.91 -4.78
CA ASN A 83 -3.44 -9.09 -3.81
C ASN A 83 -3.39 -9.75 -2.43
N THR A 84 -2.97 -11.02 -2.42
CA THR A 84 -2.77 -11.82 -1.20
C THR A 84 -1.48 -11.48 -0.48
N ASN A 85 -0.57 -10.73 -1.11
CA ASN A 85 0.73 -10.41 -0.56
C ASN A 85 1.14 -8.97 -0.92
N ILE A 86 0.62 -8.00 -0.16
CA ILE A 86 0.93 -6.59 -0.33
C ILE A 86 2.41 -6.38 -0.01
N LYS A 87 3.20 -6.07 -1.04
CA LYS A 87 4.66 -5.95 -0.96
C LYS A 87 5.15 -4.82 -1.83
N SER A 88 6.10 -4.04 -1.32
CA SER A 88 6.91 -3.14 -2.15
C SER A 88 8.28 -2.95 -1.53
N LYS A 89 9.23 -2.55 -2.36
CA LYS A 89 10.58 -2.19 -1.95
C LYS A 89 10.72 -0.67 -1.93
N PHE A 90 11.53 -0.17 -1.00
CA PHE A 90 12.07 1.17 -1.10
C PHE A 90 13.37 1.11 -1.90
N GLU A 91 13.41 1.74 -3.06
CA GLU A 91 14.63 1.83 -3.87
C GLU A 91 15.71 2.70 -3.20
N TRP A 92 15.29 3.55 -2.26
CA TRP A 92 16.16 4.50 -1.58
C TRP A 92 16.76 3.91 -0.30
N LEU A 93 17.79 3.07 -0.47
CA LEU A 93 18.49 2.45 0.65
C LEU A 93 19.53 3.40 1.25
N ARG A 94 19.68 3.37 2.58
CA ARG A 94 20.62 4.21 3.34
C ARG A 94 21.43 3.37 4.31
N ARG A 95 22.73 3.69 4.46
CA ARG A 95 23.61 3.02 5.44
C ARG A 95 23.44 3.60 6.85
N ASP A 96 23.14 4.90 6.89
CA ASP A 96 22.91 5.67 8.10
C ASP A 96 21.53 6.34 8.03
N ILE A 97 20.74 6.16 9.09
CA ILE A 97 19.37 6.67 9.20
C ILE A 97 19.20 7.36 10.55
N PHE A 98 18.62 8.56 10.53
CA PHE A 98 17.97 9.13 11.70
C PHE A 98 16.47 8.84 11.62
N THR A 99 15.89 8.33 12.70
CA THR A 99 14.45 8.05 12.81
C THR A 99 13.85 9.00 13.82
N MET A 100 12.72 9.62 13.47
CA MET A 100 11.99 10.49 14.39
C MET A 100 10.65 9.83 14.74
N ILE A 101 10.42 9.59 16.04
CA ILE A 101 9.15 9.08 16.56
C ILE A 101 8.69 10.01 17.68
N GLY A 102 7.54 10.67 17.47
CA GLY A 102 7.08 11.73 18.35
C GLY A 102 8.13 12.85 18.42
N SER A 103 8.65 13.12 19.62
CA SER A 103 9.70 14.12 19.85
C SER A 103 11.09 13.51 20.05
N ASN A 104 11.26 12.19 19.86
CA ASN A 104 12.54 11.51 20.02
C ASN A 104 13.24 11.33 18.67
N ILE A 105 14.57 11.44 18.67
CA ILE A 105 15.43 11.21 17.52
C ILE A 105 16.37 10.04 17.83
N TYR A 106 16.36 9.04 16.97
CA TYR A 106 17.20 7.85 17.06
C TYR A 106 18.20 7.88 15.91
N PHE A 107 19.48 7.63 16.19
CA PHE A 107 20.51 7.56 15.15
C PHE A 107 21.07 6.14 15.08
N ASN A 108 20.97 5.50 13.91
CA ASN A 108 21.49 4.15 13.65
C ASN A 108 21.08 3.09 14.70
N THR A 109 19.86 3.21 15.23
CA THR A 109 19.33 2.33 16.27
C THR A 109 18.54 1.18 15.63
N PRO A 110 18.91 -0.10 15.85
CA PRO A 110 18.23 -1.23 15.22
C PRO A 110 16.79 -1.45 15.68
N LEU A 111 16.48 -1.25 16.96
CA LEU A 111 15.13 -1.43 17.50
C LEU A 111 14.62 -0.07 17.98
N ILE A 112 13.68 0.52 17.25
CA ILE A 112 13.15 1.86 17.57
C ILE A 112 12.00 1.77 18.56
N PHE A 113 11.09 0.83 18.34
CA PHE A 113 9.91 0.65 19.19
C PHE A 113 9.55 -0.82 19.30
N GLU A 114 9.33 -1.26 20.54
CA GLU A 114 8.93 -2.62 20.92
C GLU A 114 7.75 -2.54 21.87
N TYR A 115 6.82 -3.48 21.73
CA TYR A 115 5.68 -3.63 22.64
C TYR A 115 5.47 -5.11 22.95
N ASN A 116 5.40 -5.46 24.24
CA ASN A 116 5.26 -6.86 24.72
C ASN A 116 6.29 -7.82 24.10
N ASN A 117 7.56 -7.42 24.03
CA ASN A 117 8.66 -8.17 23.40
C ASN A 117 8.48 -8.44 21.89
N ASN A 118 7.52 -7.77 21.24
CA ASN A 118 7.34 -7.82 19.80
C ASN A 118 7.86 -6.51 19.19
N PRO A 119 8.84 -6.58 18.27
CA PRO A 119 9.34 -5.39 17.59
C PRO A 119 8.23 -4.81 16.70
N ILE A 120 7.97 -3.51 16.85
CA ILE A 120 6.95 -2.80 16.07
C ILE A 120 7.60 -1.98 14.97
N ILE A 121 8.71 -1.31 15.28
CA ILE A 121 9.52 -0.55 14.30
C ILE A 121 10.97 -0.90 14.55
N TRP A 122 11.60 -1.56 13.58
CA TRP A 122 12.99 -1.97 13.68
C TRP A 122 13.70 -1.94 12.33
N TYR A 123 15.01 -2.08 12.37
CA TYR A 123 15.90 -2.10 11.22
C TYR A 123 16.77 -3.35 11.26
N ASN A 124 16.83 -4.03 10.12
CA ASN A 124 17.88 -5.01 9.84
C ASN A 124 19.01 -4.34 9.05
N ARG A 125 20.20 -4.96 9.03
CA ARG A 125 21.23 -4.61 8.06
C ARG A 125 21.29 -5.66 6.95
N SER A 126 21.26 -5.21 5.70
CA SER A 126 21.58 -6.06 4.54
C SER A 126 23.07 -6.42 4.53
N ASP A 127 23.45 -7.45 3.77
CA ASP A 127 24.86 -7.82 3.54
C ASP A 127 25.72 -6.66 3.03
N ASN A 128 25.11 -5.77 2.23
CA ASN A 128 25.79 -4.59 1.69
C ASN A 128 25.86 -3.42 2.67
N GLY A 129 25.37 -3.57 3.91
CA GLY A 129 25.41 -2.58 4.98
C GLY A 129 24.27 -1.55 4.99
N TYR A 130 23.26 -1.68 4.11
CA TYR A 130 22.06 -0.84 4.14
C TYR A 130 21.13 -1.18 5.31
N MET A 131 20.48 -0.16 5.87
CA MET A 131 19.43 -0.28 6.87
C MET A 131 18.09 -0.57 6.19
N LEU A 132 17.43 -1.66 6.60
CA LEU A 132 16.16 -2.13 6.06
C LEU A 132 15.06 -1.91 7.09
N LEU A 133 14.15 -0.97 6.83
CA LEU A 133 13.02 -0.68 7.72
C LEU A 133 12.05 -1.85 7.73
N ASN A 134 11.71 -2.30 8.91
CA ASN A 134 10.72 -3.32 9.17
C ASN A 134 9.61 -2.73 10.06
N MET A 135 8.37 -3.17 9.84
CA MET A 135 7.23 -2.72 10.64
C MET A 135 6.27 -3.87 10.95
N GLY A 136 5.97 -4.03 12.23
CA GLY A 136 4.95 -4.94 12.74
C GLY A 136 3.66 -4.18 12.95
N LEU A 137 2.61 -4.51 12.20
CA LEU A 137 1.28 -3.97 12.43
C LEU A 137 0.53 -4.93 13.36
N GLN A 138 0.37 -4.52 14.61
CA GLN A 138 -0.52 -5.20 15.54
C GLN A 138 -1.93 -4.64 15.36
N THR A 139 -2.85 -5.48 14.88
CA THR A 139 -4.25 -5.11 14.80
C THR A 139 -4.92 -5.51 16.11
N ILE A 140 -5.48 -4.51 16.79
CA ILE A 140 -6.38 -4.71 17.93
C ILE A 140 -7.73 -5.13 17.37
N VAL A 141 -8.08 -6.41 17.51
CA VAL A 141 -9.41 -6.93 17.22
C VAL A 141 -10.19 -6.96 18.53
N TRP A 142 -11.17 -6.06 18.65
CA TRP A 142 -12.12 -6.13 19.74
C TRP A 142 -13.17 -7.20 19.45
N ASN A 143 -13.33 -8.16 20.36
CA ASN A 143 -14.39 -9.15 20.32
C ASN A 143 -15.59 -8.65 21.17
N PRO A 144 -16.71 -8.26 20.53
CA PRO A 144 -17.87 -7.73 21.25
C PRO A 144 -18.58 -8.77 22.14
N GLU A 145 -18.48 -10.06 21.82
CA GLU A 145 -19.17 -11.13 22.54
C GLU A 145 -18.46 -11.51 23.83
N THR A 146 -17.13 -11.46 23.82
CA THR A 146 -16.29 -11.77 24.99
C THR A 146 -15.79 -10.53 25.73
N GLY A 147 -15.91 -9.35 25.13
CA GLY A 147 -15.32 -8.11 25.63
C GLY A 147 -13.79 -8.07 25.57
N LEU A 148 -13.15 -9.08 24.96
CA LEU A 148 -11.70 -9.22 24.92
C LEU A 148 -11.11 -8.49 23.71
N ILE A 149 -9.89 -7.99 23.89
CA ILE A 149 -9.04 -7.48 22.82
C ILE A 149 -8.07 -8.59 22.43
N HIS A 150 -8.09 -9.00 21.17
CA HIS A 150 -7.08 -9.88 20.59
C HIS A 150 -6.11 -9.06 19.75
N LEU A 151 -4.82 -9.36 19.85
CA LEU A 151 -3.81 -8.82 18.95
C LEU A 151 -3.63 -9.80 17.80
N ASN A 152 -4.01 -9.39 16.59
CA ASN A 152 -3.65 -10.09 15.37
C ASN A 152 -2.34 -9.50 14.83
N GLU A 153 -1.37 -10.36 14.55
CA GLU A 153 -0.07 -9.97 14.02
C GLU A 153 -0.09 -9.98 12.50
N THR A 154 0.29 -8.86 11.88
CA THR A 154 0.66 -8.81 10.46
C THR A 154 2.00 -8.12 10.36
N GLU A 155 3.01 -8.82 9.83
CA GLU A 155 4.36 -8.29 9.76
C GLU A 155 4.78 -8.01 8.31
N LEU A 156 5.35 -6.83 8.09
CA LEU A 156 6.09 -6.50 6.88
C LEU A 156 7.58 -6.61 7.18
N ARG A 157 8.16 -7.77 6.82
CA ARG A 157 9.57 -8.08 7.02
C ARG A 157 10.39 -7.81 5.75
N PHE A 158 11.57 -7.19 5.93
CA PHE A 158 12.54 -6.84 4.89
C PHE A 158 13.98 -7.15 5.34
#